data_AF-A0A535DSL7-F1
#
_entry.id   AF-A0A535DSL7-F1
#
_cell.length_a   1.000
_cell.length_b   1.000
_cell.length_c   1.000
_cell.angle_alpha   90.00
_cell.angle_beta   90.00
_cell.angle_gamma   90.00
#
_symmetry.space_group_name_H-M   'P 1'
#
loop_
_entity.id
_entity.type
_entity.pdbx_description
1 polymer ?
#
loop_
_entity_poly.entity_id
_entity_poly.type
_entity_poly.pdbx_seq_one_letter_code
_entity_poly.pdbx_strand_id
1 'polypeptide(L)'
;MSGMLASIQRDTFTDDRQRLGEAFKGLAHQAPLFAPFAALAGEADFSGVLEGALQTLVGDGHLEHEPGLYSLPAPCRARCITSKRTLFNAGHIQDLEKGARILEAELG
;
A
#
# COMPACT_ATOMS: atom_id res chain seq x y z
N MET A 1 4.53 -19.28 -4.33
CA MET A 1 5.69 -18.42 -3.98
C MET A 1 5.57 -18.09 -2.49
N SER A 2 6.64 -18.24 -1.70
CA SER A 2 6.65 -17.78 -0.30
C SER A 2 7.41 -16.46 -0.21
N GLY A 3 6.80 -15.46 0.42
CA GLY A 3 7.33 -14.11 0.48
C GLY A 3 6.27 -13.11 0.97
N MET A 4 6.74 -11.95 1.40
CA MET A 4 5.91 -10.81 1.77
C MET A 4 5.02 -10.40 0.60
N LEU A 5 3.71 -10.21 0.82
CA LEU A 5 2.74 -9.83 -0.21
C LEU A 5 2.64 -10.84 -1.38
N ALA A 6 3.20 -12.05 -1.25
CA ALA A 6 3.15 -13.08 -2.29
C ALA A 6 1.71 -13.61 -2.56
N SER A 7 0.76 -13.30 -1.67
CA SER A 7 -0.65 -13.61 -1.85
C SER A 7 -1.42 -12.61 -2.70
N ILE A 8 -0.87 -11.43 -3.00
CA ILE A 8 -1.57 -10.44 -3.83
C ILE A 8 -1.49 -10.86 -5.30
N GLN A 9 -2.64 -10.94 -5.95
CA GLN A 9 -2.74 -11.33 -7.35
C GLN A 9 -2.67 -10.12 -8.27
N ARG A 10 -3.15 -8.96 -7.82
CA ARG A 10 -3.17 -7.70 -8.58
C ARG A 10 -1.94 -6.85 -8.31
N ASP A 11 -1.39 -6.31 -9.38
CA ASP A 11 -0.29 -5.35 -9.35
C ASP A 11 -0.81 -3.91 -9.56
N THR A 12 -2.11 -3.69 -9.49
CA THR A 12 -2.76 -2.42 -9.81
C THR A 12 -3.71 -2.00 -8.71
N PHE A 13 -3.91 -0.69 -8.54
CA PHE A 13 -4.91 -0.12 -7.65
C PHE A 13 -5.38 1.25 -8.15
N THR A 14 -6.58 1.68 -7.77
CA THR A 14 -7.16 2.96 -8.19
C THR A 14 -6.31 4.18 -7.82
N ASP A 15 -6.34 5.22 -8.65
CA ASP A 15 -5.76 6.54 -8.32
C ASP A 15 -6.75 7.50 -7.61
N ASP A 16 -7.97 7.03 -7.30
CA ASP A 16 -8.97 7.78 -6.57
C ASP A 16 -8.49 8.07 -5.14
N ARG A 17 -8.09 9.32 -4.91
CA ARG A 17 -7.54 9.84 -3.65
C ARG A 17 -8.49 9.68 -2.47
N GLN A 18 -9.79 9.77 -2.70
CA GLN A 18 -10.77 9.65 -1.63
C GLN A 18 -10.92 8.18 -1.22
N ARG A 19 -10.99 7.27 -2.19
CA ARG A 19 -11.03 5.82 -1.92
C ARG A 19 -9.75 5.34 -1.26
N LEU A 20 -8.60 5.81 -1.73
CA LEU A 20 -7.29 5.53 -1.13
C LEU A 20 -7.23 6.03 0.32
N GLY A 21 -7.66 7.28 0.55
CA GLY A 21 -7.73 7.85 1.90
C GLY A 21 -8.56 6.99 2.84
N GLU A 22 -9.81 6.64 2.47
CA GLU A 22 -10.70 5.82 3.29
C GLU A 22 -10.13 4.42 3.56
N ALA A 23 -9.52 3.77 2.56
CA ALA A 23 -8.92 2.46 2.75
C ALA A 23 -7.76 2.49 3.76
N PHE A 24 -6.87 3.49 3.66
CA PHE A 24 -5.77 3.65 4.62
C PHE A 24 -6.26 4.00 6.04
N LYS A 25 -7.36 4.75 6.18
CA LYS A 25 -8.02 4.95 7.48
C LYS A 25 -8.52 3.63 8.04
N GLY A 26 -9.20 2.83 7.22
CA GLY A 26 -9.69 1.50 7.60
C GLY A 26 -8.55 0.58 8.06
N LEU A 27 -7.42 0.59 7.37
CA LEU A 27 -6.23 -0.18 7.72
C LEU A 27 -5.64 0.21 9.08
N ALA A 28 -5.61 1.50 9.38
CA ALA A 28 -5.02 2.00 10.63
C ALA A 28 -5.76 1.50 11.88
N HIS A 29 -7.04 1.15 11.74
CA HIS A 29 -7.84 0.54 12.80
C HIS A 29 -7.77 -0.99 12.86
N GLN A 30 -7.28 -1.65 11.80
CA GLN A 30 -7.33 -3.11 11.64
C GLN A 30 -5.98 -3.81 11.78
N ALA A 31 -4.86 -3.11 11.60
CA ALA A 31 -3.53 -3.67 11.64
C ALA A 31 -2.55 -2.72 12.37
N PRO A 32 -1.93 -3.15 13.49
CA PRO A 32 -1.05 -2.30 14.30
C PRO A 32 0.07 -1.60 13.55
N LEU A 33 0.64 -2.25 12.51
CA LEU A 33 1.66 -1.63 11.67
C LEU A 33 1.18 -0.32 11.00
N PHE A 34 -0.11 -0.19 10.73
CA PHE A 34 -0.70 0.97 10.06
C PHE A 34 -1.26 1.99 11.06
N ALA A 35 -1.22 1.73 12.37
CA ALA A 35 -1.74 2.63 13.40
C ALA A 35 -1.18 4.07 13.31
N PRO A 36 0.09 4.32 12.90
CA PRO A 36 0.56 5.69 12.67
C PRO A 36 -0.25 6.48 11.62
N PHE A 37 -0.89 5.81 10.66
CA PHE A 37 -1.79 6.46 9.70
C PHE A 37 -3.11 6.91 10.34
N ALA A 38 -3.52 6.36 11.49
CA ALA A 38 -4.72 6.80 12.20
C ALA A 38 -4.57 8.22 12.75
N ALA A 39 -3.36 8.63 13.10
CA ALA A 39 -3.08 10.00 13.51
C ALA A 39 -3.25 10.98 12.34
N LEU A 40 -2.93 10.52 11.12
CA LEU A 40 -3.04 11.30 9.89
C LEU A 40 -4.47 11.29 9.32
N ALA A 41 -5.28 10.28 9.64
CA ALA A 41 -6.67 10.12 9.21
C ALA A 41 -7.60 11.29 9.58
N GLY A 42 -7.26 12.03 10.66
CA GLY A 42 -8.01 13.19 11.15
C GLY A 42 -7.55 14.53 10.59
N GLU A 43 -6.46 14.56 9.81
CA GLU A 43 -6.00 15.78 9.16
C GLU A 43 -6.81 16.04 7.89
N ALA A 44 -7.21 17.30 7.67
CA ALA A 44 -8.10 17.71 6.58
C ALA A 44 -7.54 17.43 5.17
N ASP A 45 -6.26 17.05 5.05
CA ASP A 45 -5.57 16.81 3.78
C ASP A 45 -4.85 15.45 3.70
N PHE A 46 -5.31 14.44 4.44
CA PHE A 46 -4.71 13.11 4.37
C PHE A 46 -4.64 12.54 2.94
N SER A 47 -5.68 12.77 2.14
CA SER A 47 -5.70 12.36 0.74
C SER A 47 -4.65 13.08 -0.12
N GLY A 48 -4.36 14.35 0.15
CA GLY A 48 -3.31 15.10 -0.53
C GLY A 48 -1.90 14.66 -0.10
N VAL A 49 -1.70 14.38 1.19
CA VAL A 49 -0.42 13.82 1.68
C VAL A 49 -0.16 12.43 1.08
N LEU A 50 -1.19 11.58 1.02
CA LEU A 50 -1.10 10.26 0.40
C LEU A 50 -0.80 10.37 -1.11
N GLU A 51 -1.46 11.28 -1.82
CA GLU A 51 -1.16 11.56 -3.22
C GLU A 51 0.30 12.01 -3.41
N GLY A 52 0.79 12.95 -2.59
CA GLY A 52 2.18 13.40 -2.65
C GLY A 52 3.19 12.27 -2.43
N ALA A 53 2.90 11.34 -1.51
CA ALA A 53 3.71 10.15 -1.31
C ALA A 53 3.66 9.21 -2.51
N LEU A 54 2.49 8.97 -3.09
CA LEU A 54 2.33 8.13 -4.29
C LEU A 54 3.05 8.73 -5.50
N GLN A 55 2.94 10.04 -5.71
CA GLN A 55 3.64 10.75 -6.78
C GLN A 55 5.16 10.71 -6.59
N THR A 56 5.66 10.73 -5.34
CA THR A 56 7.09 10.51 -5.08
C THR A 56 7.51 9.11 -5.49
N LEU A 57 6.72 8.09 -5.16
CA LEU A 57 6.99 6.70 -5.59
C LEU A 57 6.94 6.53 -7.12
N VAL A 58 6.08 7.29 -7.82
CA VAL A 58 6.07 7.35 -9.28
C VAL A 58 7.35 8.00 -9.80
N GLY A 59 7.74 9.15 -9.25
CA GLY A 59 8.97 9.86 -9.62
C GLY A 59 10.25 9.03 -9.43
N ASP A 60 10.28 8.19 -8.39
CA ASP A 60 11.39 7.28 -8.08
C ASP A 60 11.36 5.97 -8.91
N GLY A 61 10.35 5.79 -9.77
CA GLY A 61 10.18 4.59 -10.60
C GLY A 61 9.78 3.35 -9.80
N HIS A 62 9.16 3.53 -8.63
CA HIS A 62 8.63 2.44 -7.81
C HIS A 62 7.20 2.08 -8.18
N LEU A 63 6.45 3.03 -8.70
CA LEU A 63 5.12 2.87 -9.27
C LEU A 63 5.07 3.45 -10.68
N GLU A 64 4.16 2.94 -11.48
CA GLU A 64 3.71 3.55 -12.73
C GLU A 64 2.31 4.15 -12.46
N HIS A 65 1.99 5.26 -13.13
CA HIS A 65 0.69 5.93 -13.02
C HIS A 65 0.11 6.18 -14.40
N GLU A 66 -1.10 5.70 -14.60
CA GLU A 66 -1.95 6.03 -15.74
C GLU A 66 -3.25 6.65 -15.21
N PRO A 67 -3.96 7.49 -16.00
CA PRO A 67 -5.23 8.06 -15.56
C PRO A 67 -6.20 6.97 -15.10
N GLY A 68 -6.57 6.98 -13.82
CA GLY A 68 -7.46 5.99 -13.21
C GLY A 68 -6.78 4.90 -12.38
N LEU A 69 -5.46 4.69 -12.52
CA LEU A 69 -4.78 3.58 -11.85
C LEU A 69 -3.27 3.80 -11.60
N TYR A 70 -2.80 3.27 -10.48
CA TYR A 70 -1.39 2.99 -10.23
C TYR A 70 -1.10 1.53 -10.52
N SER A 71 0.09 1.25 -11.07
CA SER A 71 0.61 -0.10 -11.28
C SER A 71 1.97 -0.28 -10.62
N LEU A 72 2.23 -1.50 -10.13
CA LEU A 72 3.49 -1.93 -9.56
C LEU A 72 4.31 -2.66 -10.64
N PRO A 73 5.41 -2.08 -11.15
CA PRO A 73 6.20 -2.71 -12.20
C PRO A 73 6.79 -4.05 -11.75
N ALA A 74 6.98 -5.00 -12.68
CA ALA A 74 7.48 -6.34 -12.36
C ALA A 74 8.79 -6.37 -11.54
N PRO A 75 9.80 -5.50 -11.79
CA PRO A 75 11.00 -5.41 -10.95
C PRO A 75 10.70 -4.99 -9.52
N CYS A 76 9.73 -4.10 -9.32
CA CYS A 76 9.29 -3.64 -8.00
C CYS A 76 8.45 -4.71 -7.29
N ARG A 77 7.59 -5.43 -8.02
CA ARG A 77 6.88 -6.61 -7.49
C ARG A 77 7.86 -7.65 -6.97
N ALA A 78 8.91 -7.95 -7.74
CA ALA A 78 9.94 -8.88 -7.30
C ALA A 78 10.60 -8.41 -6.00
N ARG A 79 10.88 -7.09 -5.85
CA ARG A 79 11.42 -6.48 -4.62
C ARG A 79 10.49 -6.63 -3.42
N CYS A 80 9.19 -6.46 -3.61
CA CYS A 80 8.17 -6.63 -2.56
C CYS A 80 8.08 -8.09 -2.07
N ILE A 81 8.30 -9.06 -2.96
CA ILE A 81 8.20 -10.50 -2.64
C ILE A 81 9.51 -11.04 -2.02
N THR A 82 10.64 -10.32 -2.11
CA THR A 82 11.92 -10.88 -1.66
C THR A 82 11.97 -11.15 -0.15
N SER A 83 12.58 -12.28 0.19
CA SER A 83 12.85 -12.76 1.56
C SER A 83 14.02 -12.06 2.25
N LYS A 84 14.61 -11.01 1.65
CA LYS A 84 15.70 -10.23 2.27
C LYS A 84 15.15 -9.27 3.32
N ARG A 85 14.67 -9.78 4.46
CA ARG A 85 14.14 -8.97 5.56
C ARG A 85 15.05 -9.02 6.79
N THR A 86 15.89 -8.00 6.93
CA THR A 86 16.39 -7.52 8.22
C THR A 86 15.48 -6.45 8.83
N LEU A 87 14.52 -5.89 8.07
CA LEU A 87 13.73 -4.70 8.46
C LEU A 87 12.34 -4.99 9.04
N PHE A 88 11.83 -6.23 8.93
CA PHE A 88 10.47 -6.54 9.38
C PHE A 88 10.40 -7.93 10.02
N ASN A 89 9.76 -8.01 11.19
CA ASN A 89 9.52 -9.26 11.89
C ASN A 89 8.27 -9.99 11.35
N ALA A 90 8.03 -11.22 11.83
CA ALA A 90 6.90 -12.06 11.43
C ALA A 90 5.52 -11.37 11.57
N GLY A 91 5.32 -10.60 12.65
CA GLY A 91 4.08 -9.84 12.88
C GLY A 91 3.87 -8.74 11.85
N HIS A 92 4.92 -7.99 11.49
CA HIS A 92 4.85 -7.00 10.43
C HIS A 92 4.52 -7.62 9.07
N ILE A 93 4.98 -8.85 8.80
CA ILE A 93 4.62 -9.57 7.56
C ILE A 93 3.11 -9.85 7.52
N GLN A 94 2.55 -10.34 8.64
CA GLN A 94 1.14 -10.65 8.75
C GLN A 94 0.27 -9.40 8.62
N ASP A 95 0.65 -8.30 9.24
CA ASP A 95 -0.06 -7.02 9.11
C ASP A 95 -0.04 -6.51 7.66
N LEU A 96 1.10 -6.60 6.97
CA LEU A 96 1.23 -6.19 5.58
C LEU A 96 0.40 -7.05 4.63
N GLU A 97 0.37 -8.38 4.85
CA GLU A 97 -0.52 -9.26 4.09
C GLU A 97 -2.00 -9.01 4.36
N LYS A 98 -2.36 -8.73 5.62
CA LYS A 98 -3.73 -8.39 5.98
C LYS A 98 -4.15 -7.08 5.31
N GLY A 99 -3.31 -6.06 5.37
CA GLY A 99 -3.61 -4.76 4.78
C GLY A 99 -3.71 -4.82 3.26
N ALA A 100 -2.82 -5.57 2.63
CA ALA A 100 -2.88 -5.85 1.20
C ALA A 100 -4.20 -6.49 0.74
N ARG A 101 -4.71 -7.50 1.47
CA ARG A 101 -5.98 -8.15 1.11
C ARG A 101 -7.18 -7.23 1.26
N ILE A 102 -7.16 -6.36 2.27
CA ILE A 102 -8.19 -5.34 2.47
C ILE A 102 -8.16 -4.35 1.31
N LEU A 103 -6.98 -3.86 0.93
CA LEU A 103 -6.82 -2.95 -0.21
C LEU A 103 -7.26 -3.61 -1.53
N GLU A 104 -6.91 -4.87 -1.79
CA GLU A 104 -7.35 -5.59 -2.98
C GLU A 104 -8.88 -5.73 -3.04
N ALA A 105 -9.53 -5.93 -1.89
CA ALA A 105 -10.99 -6.00 -1.80
C ALA A 105 -11.69 -4.64 -1.97
N GLU A 106 -11.11 -3.56 -1.46
CA GLU A 106 -11.72 -2.22 -1.43
C GLU A 106 -11.39 -1.36 -2.66
N LEU A 107 -10.20 -1.54 -3.25
CA LEU A 107 -9.66 -0.64 -4.28
C LEU A 107 -9.67 -1.22 -5.69
N GLY A 108 -9.77 -2.54 -5.83
CA GLY A 108 -9.99 -3.21 -7.12
C GLY A 108 -8.83 -3.11 -8.08
#